data_AF-A0A074X499-F1
#
_entry.id   AF-A0A074X499-F1
#
_cell.length_a   1.000
_cell.length_b   1.000
_cell.length_c   1.000
_cell.angle_alpha   90.00
_cell.angle_beta   90.00
_cell.angle_gamma   90.00
#
_symmetry.space_group_name_H-M   'P 1'
#
loop_
_entity.id
_entity.type
_entity.pdbx_description
1 polymer ?
#
loop_
_entity_poly.entity_id
_entity_poly.type
_entity_poly.pdbx_seq_one_letter_code
_entity_poly.pdbx_strand_id
1 'polypeptide(L)'
;MCGRYALSLRPSAVRRRLQDENMPVDDPADLDDDDSRQTYNFAPGNHGLVYRADVPDSGAASQPQDKDKAATVDGAATHETRYKLQAMKWGLIPFWTKRSPDYATMMRTINCRDDSLATSGGLWNTMKQRKRCIVVCEGFYEWLKKNNGKDRVPHYVKRKDGQLMCFAGLWDCVQYEGQSDKLYTYTVITTDSNKQLKFLHDRMPVIFNNGSDDLKTWLDPARSEWSVELQSLLKPFDGELECYQVDKAVGKVGNNSPSFIVPIDSKENKNNIANFFGNQKKQAKSANEESIVKKQEEDFDATNGQVKQESDEHRATVIDAHNTEDNAPRPQASEAPEHSESTAVKREHSPDTVDSQEPSSKVQKSEGGQRSTIRSGSGRSMRSSVTNNTQAKSPPKAQDGSQKITNFFAK
;
A
#
# COMPACT_ATOMS: atom_id res chain seq x y z
N MET A 1 5.33 -7.86 -1.38
CA MET A 1 3.89 -7.91 -1.72
C MET A 1 3.39 -6.49 -1.64
N CYS A 2 2.81 -5.99 -2.73
CA CYS A 2 2.37 -4.60 -2.84
C CYS A 2 1.25 -4.29 -1.82
N GLY A 3 1.56 -3.46 -0.83
CA GLY A 3 0.61 -3.00 0.20
C GLY A 3 0.32 -1.51 0.16
N ARG A 4 0.82 -0.81 -0.87
CA ARG A 4 0.60 0.63 -1.06
C ARG A 4 0.85 1.01 -2.51
N TYR A 5 0.04 1.89 -3.06
CA TYR A 5 0.29 2.49 -4.37
C TYR A 5 -0.06 3.98 -4.40
N ALA A 6 0.25 4.66 -5.51
CA ALA A 6 -0.11 6.04 -5.73
C ALA A 6 -1.08 6.15 -6.91
N LEU A 7 -2.16 6.91 -6.71
CA LEU A 7 -3.08 7.31 -7.75
C LEU A 7 -3.57 8.73 -7.41
N SER A 8 -2.80 9.71 -7.86
CA SER A 8 -3.04 11.14 -7.64
C SER A 8 -3.88 11.78 -8.75
N LEU A 9 -4.03 11.09 -9.88
CA LEU A 9 -4.82 11.54 -11.02
C LEU A 9 -6.33 11.46 -10.73
N ARG A 10 -7.08 12.46 -11.23
CA ARG A 10 -8.54 12.41 -11.29
C ARG A 10 -9.02 11.28 -12.21
N PRO A 11 -10.20 10.68 -11.95
CA PRO A 11 -10.77 9.65 -12.82
C PRO A 11 -10.84 10.03 -14.29
N SER A 12 -11.18 11.29 -14.59
CA SER A 12 -11.21 11.82 -15.96
C SER A 12 -9.84 11.80 -16.65
N ALA A 13 -8.77 12.11 -15.92
CA ALA A 13 -7.40 12.05 -16.44
C ALA A 13 -6.93 10.60 -16.63
N VAL A 14 -7.31 9.69 -15.72
CA VAL A 14 -7.06 8.26 -15.85
C VAL A 14 -7.76 7.71 -17.10
N ARG A 15 -9.05 8.01 -17.27
CA ARG A 15 -9.85 7.62 -18.44
C ARG A 15 -9.17 8.05 -19.74
N ARG A 16 -8.76 9.32 -19.84
CA ARG A 16 -8.08 9.83 -21.04
C ARG A 16 -6.80 9.06 -21.33
N ARG A 17 -5.95 8.83 -20.32
CA ARG A 17 -4.71 8.07 -20.50
C ARG A 17 -4.95 6.62 -20.92
N LEU A 18 -6.02 5.98 -20.43
CA LEU A 18 -6.39 4.63 -20.88
C LEU A 18 -6.85 4.64 -22.34
N GLN A 19 -7.66 5.62 -22.75
CA GLN A 19 -8.12 5.76 -24.12
C GLN A 19 -6.97 6.03 -25.10
N ASP A 20 -6.00 6.87 -24.71
CA ASP A 20 -4.78 7.14 -25.49
C ASP A 20 -3.94 5.85 -25.71
N GLU A 21 -4.14 4.83 -24.86
CA GLU A 21 -3.45 3.53 -24.90
C GLU A 21 -4.36 2.40 -25.41
N ASN A 22 -5.37 2.72 -26.23
CA ASN A 22 -6.32 1.77 -26.81
C ASN A 22 -7.12 0.94 -25.79
N MET A 23 -7.42 1.52 -24.62
CA MET A 23 -8.29 0.93 -23.60
C MET A 23 -9.56 1.78 -23.46
N PRO A 24 -10.63 1.48 -24.21
CA PRO A 24 -11.86 2.28 -24.19
C PRO A 24 -12.55 2.21 -22.82
N VAL A 25 -13.26 3.27 -22.46
CA VAL A 25 -14.08 3.37 -21.25
C VAL A 25 -15.45 3.91 -21.67
N ASP A 26 -16.43 3.01 -21.73
CA ASP A 26 -17.74 3.24 -22.34
C ASP A 26 -18.74 3.86 -21.38
N ASP A 27 -18.51 3.73 -20.07
CA ASP A 27 -19.39 4.28 -19.05
C ASP A 27 -18.75 5.48 -18.34
N PRO A 28 -19.24 6.71 -18.58
CA PRO A 28 -18.83 7.89 -17.83
C PRO A 28 -19.60 8.09 -16.51
N ALA A 29 -20.67 7.33 -16.23
CA ALA A 29 -21.70 7.70 -15.27
C ALA A 29 -21.47 7.20 -13.83
N ASP A 30 -20.59 6.23 -13.61
CA ASP A 30 -20.41 5.55 -12.32
C ASP A 30 -19.24 6.08 -11.46
N LEU A 31 -18.60 7.17 -11.86
CA LEU A 31 -17.50 7.78 -11.10
C LEU A 31 -17.94 9.15 -10.59
N ASP A 32 -18.67 9.16 -9.48
CA ASP A 32 -18.74 10.36 -8.66
C ASP A 32 -17.31 10.70 -8.24
N ASP A 33 -16.84 11.91 -8.57
CA ASP A 33 -15.46 12.35 -8.30
C ASP A 33 -15.10 12.22 -6.79
N ASP A 34 -16.11 12.16 -5.91
CA ASP A 34 -15.97 11.99 -4.45
C ASP A 34 -15.64 10.55 -4.00
N ASP A 35 -15.98 9.51 -4.78
CA ASP A 35 -15.76 8.12 -4.38
C ASP A 35 -14.32 7.64 -4.61
N SER A 36 -13.61 8.27 -5.55
CA SER A 36 -12.22 7.93 -5.85
C SER A 36 -11.25 8.86 -5.11
N ARG A 37 -10.49 8.30 -4.17
CA ARG A 37 -9.54 9.10 -3.40
C ARG A 37 -8.28 9.36 -4.22
N GLN A 38 -8.09 10.61 -4.66
CA GLN A 38 -6.81 11.09 -5.17
C GLN A 38 -5.77 11.10 -4.04
N THR A 39 -4.81 10.20 -4.10
CA THR A 39 -3.80 10.09 -3.05
C THR A 39 -2.47 9.54 -3.59
N TYR A 40 -1.40 10.15 -3.12
CA TYR A 40 -0.04 9.65 -3.30
C TYR A 40 0.25 8.45 -2.39
N ASN A 41 -0.64 8.10 -1.47
CA ASN A 41 -0.41 7.06 -0.45
C ASN A 41 -1.64 6.17 -0.24
N PHE A 42 -2.02 5.45 -1.29
CA PHE A 42 -3.23 4.64 -1.37
C PHE A 42 -3.09 3.32 -0.59
N ALA A 43 -3.72 3.22 0.59
CA ALA A 43 -3.65 2.05 1.47
C ALA A 43 -4.87 1.10 1.29
N PRO A 44 -4.75 -0.18 1.70
CA PRO A 44 -5.88 -1.09 1.77
C PRO A 44 -7.10 -0.54 2.52
N GLY A 45 -8.29 -0.97 2.11
CA GLY A 45 -9.57 -0.55 2.67
C GLY A 45 -10.14 0.75 2.07
N ASN A 46 -9.35 1.50 1.29
CA ASN A 46 -9.82 2.65 0.50
C ASN A 46 -10.39 2.21 -0.87
N HIS A 47 -11.11 3.10 -1.57
CA HIS A 47 -11.70 2.84 -2.90
C HIS A 47 -10.76 3.28 -4.05
N GLY A 48 -10.23 2.29 -4.77
CA GLY A 48 -9.31 2.47 -5.89
C GLY A 48 -10.04 2.38 -7.23
N LEU A 49 -9.43 2.89 -8.30
CA LEU A 49 -10.00 2.78 -9.64
C LEU A 49 -9.68 1.42 -10.26
N VAL A 50 -10.73 0.72 -10.67
CA VAL A 50 -10.67 -0.60 -11.27
C VAL A 50 -11.28 -0.53 -12.67
N TYR A 51 -10.49 -0.93 -13.66
CA TYR A 51 -10.92 -1.11 -15.05
C TYR A 51 -11.37 -2.55 -15.28
N ARG A 52 -12.57 -2.75 -15.83
CA ARG A 52 -13.15 -4.09 -16.03
C ARG A 52 -14.16 -4.12 -17.16
N ALA A 53 -14.42 -5.31 -17.69
CA ALA A 53 -15.56 -5.54 -18.56
C ALA A 53 -16.87 -5.24 -17.82
N ASP A 54 -17.82 -4.64 -18.53
CA ASP A 54 -19.16 -4.37 -18.04
C ASP A 54 -20.01 -5.64 -18.14
N VAL A 55 -20.00 -6.39 -17.04
CA VAL A 55 -20.71 -7.67 -16.86
C VAL A 55 -21.56 -7.60 -15.59
N PRO A 56 -22.62 -8.42 -15.46
CA PRO A 56 -23.41 -8.50 -14.25
C PRO A 56 -22.58 -8.78 -12.99
N ASP A 57 -23.14 -8.54 -11.81
CA ASP A 57 -22.45 -8.74 -10.53
C ASP A 57 -22.02 -10.19 -10.28
N SER A 58 -22.67 -11.16 -10.93
CA SER A 58 -22.27 -12.57 -10.94
C SER A 58 -20.99 -12.83 -11.75
N GLY A 59 -20.52 -11.84 -12.52
CA GLY A 59 -19.37 -11.91 -13.40
C GLY A 59 -19.72 -12.30 -14.83
N ALA A 60 -18.69 -12.63 -15.61
CA ALA A 60 -18.81 -13.21 -16.94
C ALA A 60 -19.74 -14.43 -16.95
N ALA A 61 -20.73 -14.44 -17.84
CA ALA A 61 -21.67 -15.54 -17.97
C ALA A 61 -20.98 -16.77 -18.58
N SER A 62 -21.35 -17.96 -18.11
CA SER A 62 -21.13 -19.18 -18.88
C SER A 62 -21.89 -19.04 -20.19
N GLN A 63 -21.23 -19.28 -21.33
CA GLN A 63 -21.92 -19.47 -22.61
C GLN A 63 -23.16 -20.36 -22.37
N PRO A 64 -24.36 -19.99 -22.85
CA PRO A 64 -25.52 -20.84 -22.69
C PRO A 64 -25.24 -22.19 -23.35
N GLN A 65 -25.30 -23.25 -22.55
CA GLN A 65 -25.26 -24.63 -23.02
C GLN A 65 -26.61 -25.08 -23.60
N ASP A 66 -27.45 -24.16 -24.07
CA ASP A 66 -28.70 -24.47 -24.76
C ASP A 66 -28.51 -24.32 -26.26
N LYS A 67 -28.17 -25.43 -26.91
CA LYS A 67 -28.22 -25.58 -28.37
C LYS A 67 -29.66 -25.63 -28.92
N ASP A 68 -30.68 -25.63 -28.07
CA ASP A 68 -32.07 -25.81 -28.50
C ASP A 68 -32.96 -24.66 -28.02
N LYS A 69 -32.76 -23.46 -28.60
CA LYS A 69 -33.79 -22.41 -28.88
C LYS A 69 -33.14 -21.11 -29.36
N ALA A 70 -32.60 -21.13 -30.58
CA ALA A 70 -32.40 -19.92 -31.36
C ALA A 70 -32.79 -20.20 -32.81
N ALA A 71 -34.10 -20.27 -33.05
CA ALA A 71 -34.63 -20.11 -34.39
C ALA A 71 -34.44 -18.63 -34.79
N THR A 72 -33.61 -18.43 -35.81
CA THR A 72 -33.66 -17.34 -36.80
C THR A 72 -33.76 -15.91 -36.25
N VAL A 73 -32.61 -15.26 -36.07
CA VAL A 73 -32.43 -13.88 -36.52
C VAL A 73 -31.04 -13.77 -37.13
N ASP A 74 -30.99 -13.54 -38.44
CA ASP A 74 -29.79 -13.17 -39.18
C ASP A 74 -29.16 -11.91 -38.59
N GLY A 75 -27.87 -11.98 -38.28
CA GLY A 75 -27.09 -10.86 -37.78
C GLY A 75 -26.10 -11.31 -36.71
N ALA A 76 -24.91 -11.73 -37.14
CA ALA A 76 -23.77 -11.91 -36.26
C ALA A 76 -23.35 -10.54 -35.69
N ALA A 77 -24.08 -10.04 -34.70
CA ALA A 77 -23.61 -8.97 -33.85
C ALA A 77 -22.51 -9.56 -32.98
N THR A 78 -21.26 -9.36 -33.38
CA THR A 78 -20.13 -9.41 -32.47
C THR A 78 -20.43 -8.40 -31.37
N HIS A 79 -20.93 -8.86 -30.22
CA HIS A 79 -21.11 -7.99 -29.07
C HIS A 79 -19.71 -7.52 -28.65
N GLU A 80 -19.37 -6.31 -29.06
CA GLU A 80 -18.13 -5.65 -28.66
C GLU A 80 -18.14 -5.54 -27.13
N THR A 81 -17.08 -6.06 -26.50
CA THR A 81 -16.96 -6.01 -25.04
C THR A 81 -16.90 -4.56 -24.60
N ARG A 82 -17.87 -4.15 -23.77
CA ARG A 82 -17.86 -2.84 -23.14
C ARG A 82 -17.03 -2.86 -21.87
N TYR A 83 -16.35 -1.76 -21.60
CA TYR A 83 -15.48 -1.61 -20.45
C TYR A 83 -15.85 -0.37 -19.64
N LYS A 84 -15.64 -0.42 -18.32
CA LYS A 84 -15.87 0.69 -17.42
C LYS A 84 -14.77 0.84 -16.38
N LEU A 85 -14.66 2.06 -15.86
CA LEU A 85 -13.89 2.37 -14.66
C LEU A 85 -14.85 2.47 -13.48
N GLN A 86 -14.53 1.78 -12.39
CA GLN A 86 -15.38 1.71 -11.22
C GLN A 86 -14.52 1.88 -9.95
N ALA A 87 -15.01 2.67 -8.99
CA ALA A 87 -14.40 2.76 -7.67
C ALA A 87 -14.73 1.48 -6.85
N MET A 88 -13.72 0.80 -6.33
CA MET A 88 -13.90 -0.45 -5.56
C MET A 88 -13.00 -0.46 -4.33
N LYS A 89 -13.45 -1.06 -3.23
CA LYS A 89 -12.67 -1.16 -1.98
C LYS A 89 -11.52 -2.16 -2.12
N TRP A 90 -10.30 -1.76 -1.77
CA TRP A 90 -9.15 -2.68 -1.77
C TRP A 90 -9.16 -3.63 -0.57
N GLY A 91 -9.18 -4.93 -0.84
CA GLY A 91 -9.34 -6.00 0.14
C GLY A 91 -10.61 -6.76 -0.21
N LEU A 92 -10.46 -7.85 -0.96
CA LEU A 92 -11.61 -8.57 -1.54
C LEU A 92 -12.48 -9.20 -0.46
N ILE A 93 -13.79 -9.04 -0.60
CA ILE A 93 -14.81 -9.60 0.26
C ILE A 93 -15.75 -10.43 -0.62
N PRO A 94 -15.79 -11.76 -0.45
CA PRO A 94 -16.63 -12.61 -1.27
C PRO A 94 -18.13 -12.32 -1.11
N PHE A 95 -18.90 -12.53 -2.18
CA PHE A 95 -20.35 -12.30 -2.19
C PHE A 95 -21.13 -13.10 -1.13
N TRP A 96 -20.62 -14.25 -0.69
CA TRP A 96 -21.23 -15.08 0.35
C TRP A 96 -20.97 -14.58 1.78
N THR A 97 -20.25 -13.47 1.93
CA THR A 97 -19.92 -12.89 3.24
C THR A 97 -21.14 -12.16 3.81
N LYS A 98 -21.66 -12.66 4.94
CA LYS A 98 -22.88 -12.13 5.56
C LYS A 98 -22.70 -10.80 6.28
N ARG A 99 -21.54 -10.59 6.91
CA ARG A 99 -21.23 -9.43 7.76
C ARG A 99 -19.87 -8.84 7.39
N SER A 100 -19.69 -7.54 7.61
CA SER A 100 -18.40 -6.89 7.37
C SER A 100 -17.27 -7.61 8.12
N PRO A 101 -16.20 -8.03 7.43
CA PRO A 101 -15.04 -8.62 8.08
C PRO A 101 -14.28 -7.59 8.91
N ASP A 102 -13.50 -8.07 9.86
CA ASP A 102 -12.55 -7.23 10.59
C ASP A 102 -11.36 -6.80 9.70
N TYR A 103 -10.57 -5.85 10.20
CA TYR A 103 -9.43 -5.32 9.47
C TYR A 103 -8.38 -6.41 9.17
N ALA A 104 -8.14 -7.34 10.11
CA ALA A 104 -7.14 -8.40 9.93
C ALA A 104 -7.53 -9.36 8.78
N THR A 105 -8.81 -9.72 8.69
CA THR A 105 -9.35 -10.57 7.63
C THR A 105 -9.30 -9.86 6.28
N MET A 106 -9.68 -8.58 6.22
CA MET A 106 -9.54 -7.76 5.01
C MET A 106 -8.08 -7.67 4.53
N MET A 107 -7.14 -7.50 5.46
CA MET A 107 -5.71 -7.44 5.15
C MET A 107 -5.15 -8.74 4.55
N ARG A 108 -5.82 -9.88 4.76
CA ARG A 108 -5.42 -11.15 4.14
C ARG A 108 -5.87 -11.27 2.68
N THR A 109 -6.78 -10.43 2.23
CA THR A 109 -7.37 -10.48 0.88
C THR A 109 -6.98 -9.30 -0.01
N ILE A 110 -6.01 -8.48 0.41
CA ILE A 110 -5.49 -7.36 -0.40
C ILE A 110 -4.67 -7.84 -1.59
N ASN A 111 -4.03 -9.00 -1.47
CA ASN A 111 -3.24 -9.64 -2.52
C ASN A 111 -3.66 -11.11 -2.67
N CYS A 112 -3.60 -11.60 -3.90
CA CYS A 112 -3.71 -12.99 -4.28
C CYS A 112 -2.40 -13.42 -4.95
N ARG A 113 -1.88 -14.60 -4.63
CA ARG A 113 -0.69 -15.12 -5.31
C ARG A 113 -1.13 -15.91 -6.55
N ASP A 114 -0.42 -15.72 -7.67
CA ASP A 114 -0.60 -16.49 -8.91
C ASP A 114 -0.60 -18.01 -8.70
N ASP A 115 0.27 -18.52 -7.83
CA ASP A 115 0.32 -19.95 -7.44
C ASP A 115 -1.01 -20.46 -6.85
N SER A 116 -1.69 -19.61 -6.09
CA SER A 116 -2.96 -19.92 -5.44
C SER A 116 -4.11 -19.95 -6.46
N LEU A 117 -3.92 -19.35 -7.63
CA LEU A 117 -4.87 -19.40 -8.74
C LEU A 117 -4.68 -20.64 -9.61
N ALA A 118 -3.51 -21.30 -9.57
CA ALA A 118 -3.27 -22.52 -10.31
C ALA A 118 -4.08 -23.72 -9.76
N THR A 119 -4.40 -23.71 -8.46
CA THR A 119 -5.18 -24.78 -7.83
C THR A 119 -6.68 -24.55 -7.99
N SER A 120 -7.45 -25.64 -8.14
CA SER A 120 -8.90 -25.59 -8.09
C SER A 120 -9.40 -25.45 -6.65
N GLY A 121 -10.41 -24.61 -6.44
CA GLY A 121 -11.02 -24.40 -5.11
C GLY A 121 -10.41 -23.22 -4.33
N GLY A 122 -10.80 -23.11 -3.07
CA GLY A 122 -10.40 -21.99 -2.20
C GLY A 122 -11.15 -20.67 -2.49
N LEU A 123 -10.70 -19.62 -1.81
CA LEU A 123 -11.35 -18.30 -1.78
C LEU A 123 -11.55 -17.69 -3.17
N TRP A 124 -10.57 -17.86 -4.07
CA TRP A 124 -10.48 -17.15 -5.33
C TRP A 124 -11.18 -17.86 -6.50
N ASN A 125 -11.70 -19.07 -6.29
CA ASN A 125 -12.09 -19.96 -7.38
C ASN A 125 -13.21 -19.39 -8.25
N THR A 126 -14.23 -18.77 -7.64
CA THR A 126 -15.34 -18.16 -8.39
C THR A 126 -14.89 -16.88 -9.08
N MET A 127 -14.07 -16.06 -8.42
CA MET A 127 -13.63 -14.77 -8.97
C MET A 127 -12.65 -14.94 -10.13
N LYS A 128 -11.68 -15.87 -10.04
CA LYS A 128 -10.70 -16.10 -11.12
C LYS A 128 -11.37 -16.51 -12.44
N GLN A 129 -12.47 -17.24 -12.34
CA GLN A 129 -13.22 -17.70 -13.51
C GLN A 129 -14.00 -16.58 -14.21
N ARG A 130 -14.55 -15.61 -13.46
CA ARG A 130 -15.59 -14.71 -14.01
C ARG A 130 -15.47 -13.24 -13.63
N LYS A 131 -14.66 -12.90 -12.64
CA LYS A 131 -14.56 -11.58 -12.03
C LYS A 131 -13.12 -11.08 -12.03
N ARG A 132 -12.54 -11.03 -13.23
CA ARG A 132 -11.21 -10.48 -13.49
C ARG A 132 -11.31 -8.97 -13.73
N CYS A 133 -10.32 -8.23 -13.28
CA CYS A 133 -10.23 -6.78 -13.48
C CYS A 133 -8.77 -6.33 -13.61
N ILE A 134 -8.61 -5.04 -13.88
CA ILE A 134 -7.34 -4.33 -13.89
C ILE A 134 -7.39 -3.23 -12.81
N VAL A 135 -6.45 -3.24 -11.87
CA VAL A 135 -6.30 -2.17 -10.89
C VAL A 135 -5.35 -1.13 -11.48
N VAL A 136 -5.80 0.12 -11.57
CA VAL A 136 -5.07 1.19 -12.24
C VAL A 136 -4.36 2.07 -11.21
N CYS A 137 -3.06 2.33 -11.41
CA CYS A 137 -2.31 3.27 -10.58
C CYS A 137 -1.14 3.93 -11.34
N GLU A 138 -0.48 4.91 -10.74
CA GLU A 138 0.73 5.54 -11.32
C GLU A 138 2.00 4.74 -10.99
N GLY A 139 1.98 4.00 -9.90
CA GLY A 139 3.12 3.24 -9.39
C GLY A 139 2.83 2.73 -7.98
N PHE A 140 3.67 1.82 -7.50
CA PHE A 140 3.49 1.19 -6.19
C PHE A 140 4.70 1.38 -5.29
N TYR A 141 4.49 1.23 -3.98
CA TYR A 141 5.56 1.26 -3.00
C TYR A 141 5.89 -0.15 -2.52
N GLU A 142 7.16 -0.38 -2.27
CA GLU A 142 7.65 -1.57 -1.61
C GLU A 142 8.81 -1.22 -0.68
N TRP A 143 8.96 -1.97 0.41
CA TRP A 143 9.92 -1.65 1.46
C TRP A 143 11.09 -2.62 1.46
N LEU A 144 12.28 -2.09 1.17
CA LEU A 144 13.53 -2.83 1.34
C LEU A 144 13.76 -3.06 2.84
N LYS A 145 13.77 -4.33 3.24
CA LYS A 145 14.05 -4.74 4.61
C LYS A 145 15.57 -4.75 4.83
N LYS A 146 16.05 -3.91 5.74
CA LYS A 146 17.44 -3.87 6.20
C LYS A 146 17.52 -4.32 7.66
N ASN A 147 18.72 -4.68 8.13
CA ASN A 147 18.97 -5.03 9.53
C ASN A 147 17.99 -6.09 10.07
N ASN A 148 17.84 -7.19 9.33
CA ASN A 148 16.89 -8.28 9.61
C ASN A 148 15.43 -7.81 9.76
N GLY A 149 15.05 -6.76 9.03
CA GLY A 149 13.68 -6.22 9.00
C GLY A 149 13.36 -5.18 10.07
N LYS A 150 14.34 -4.80 10.90
CA LYS A 150 14.22 -3.67 11.85
C LYS A 150 14.02 -2.36 11.11
N ASP A 151 14.71 -2.20 9.99
CA ASP A 151 14.61 -1.00 9.15
C ASP A 151 13.91 -1.32 7.84
N ARG A 152 13.01 -0.43 7.44
CA ARG A 152 12.24 -0.53 6.20
C ARG A 152 12.43 0.76 5.40
N VAL A 153 13.10 0.64 4.25
CA VAL A 153 13.36 1.78 3.36
C VAL A 153 12.34 1.75 2.22
N PRO A 154 11.40 2.70 2.14
CA PRO A 154 10.41 2.71 1.07
C PRO A 154 11.09 3.04 -0.26
N HIS A 155 10.71 2.29 -1.28
CA HIS A 155 11.00 2.58 -2.67
C HIS A 155 9.69 2.76 -3.41
N TYR A 156 9.67 3.67 -4.36
CA TYR A 156 8.58 3.82 -5.31
C TYR A 156 8.99 3.19 -6.64
N VAL A 157 8.07 2.41 -7.22
CA VAL A 157 8.25 1.70 -8.47
C VAL A 157 7.19 2.17 -9.46
N LYS A 158 7.63 2.64 -10.62
CA LYS A 158 6.76 3.07 -11.72
C LYS A 158 7.27 2.55 -13.07
N ARG A 159 6.45 2.63 -14.11
CA ARG A 159 6.89 2.30 -15.48
C ARG A 159 7.84 3.39 -15.97
N LYS A 160 8.91 2.99 -16.65
CA LYS A 160 9.89 3.94 -17.21
C LYS A 160 9.34 4.75 -18.38
N ASP A 161 8.38 4.18 -19.12
CA ASP A 161 7.67 4.83 -20.22
C ASP A 161 6.64 5.90 -19.77
N GLY A 162 6.39 6.05 -18.46
CA GLY A 162 5.44 7.02 -17.91
C GLY A 162 3.97 6.63 -18.06
N GLN A 163 3.67 5.43 -18.56
CA GLN A 163 2.31 4.89 -18.64
C GLN A 163 1.79 4.51 -17.25
N LEU A 164 0.46 4.43 -17.14
CA LEU A 164 -0.18 3.90 -15.94
C LEU A 164 0.14 2.41 -15.76
N MET A 165 0.24 2.00 -14.51
CA MET A 165 0.31 0.60 -14.12
C MET A 165 -1.08 -0.03 -14.23
N CYS A 166 -1.16 -1.13 -14.98
CA CYS A 166 -2.35 -1.97 -15.09
C CYS A 166 -2.11 -3.30 -14.37
N PHE A 167 -2.44 -3.38 -13.08
CA PHE A 167 -2.25 -4.61 -12.31
C PHE A 167 -3.38 -5.61 -12.57
N ALA A 168 -3.03 -6.88 -12.78
CA ALA A 168 -4.03 -7.94 -12.78
C ALA A 168 -4.71 -8.03 -11.41
N GLY A 169 -6.04 -8.05 -11.40
CA GLY A 169 -6.84 -8.15 -10.19
C GLY A 169 -8.03 -9.07 -10.34
N LEU A 170 -8.60 -9.42 -9.19
CA LEU A 170 -9.93 -10.03 -9.11
C LEU A 170 -10.85 -9.09 -8.36
N TRP A 171 -12.13 -9.10 -8.69
CA TRP A 171 -13.15 -8.33 -7.98
C TRP A 171 -14.28 -9.24 -7.49
N ASP A 172 -15.04 -8.75 -6.53
CA ASP A 172 -16.33 -9.31 -6.15
C ASP A 172 -17.27 -8.21 -5.62
N CYS A 173 -18.55 -8.53 -5.55
CA CYS A 173 -19.60 -7.68 -5.04
C CYS A 173 -20.36 -8.41 -3.92
N VAL A 174 -20.38 -7.82 -2.73
CA VAL A 174 -21.10 -8.35 -1.57
C VAL A 174 -22.24 -7.43 -1.17
N GLN A 175 -23.36 -8.02 -0.79
CA GLN A 175 -24.44 -7.33 -0.12
C GLN A 175 -24.60 -7.95 1.27
N TYR A 176 -24.34 -7.16 2.32
CA TYR A 176 -24.44 -7.65 3.69
C TYR A 176 -25.90 -7.87 4.11
N GLU A 177 -26.12 -8.81 5.02
CA GLU A 177 -27.46 -9.08 5.55
C GLU A 177 -28.02 -7.82 6.22
N GLY A 178 -29.19 -7.37 5.76
CA GLY A 178 -29.86 -6.17 6.29
C GLY A 178 -29.41 -4.83 5.68
N GLN A 179 -28.55 -4.84 4.64
CA GLN A 179 -28.19 -3.63 3.88
C GLN A 179 -28.75 -3.69 2.45
N SER A 180 -29.18 -2.55 1.93
CA SER A 180 -29.61 -2.40 0.53
C SER A 180 -28.42 -2.29 -0.43
N ASP A 181 -27.34 -1.71 0.05
CA ASP A 181 -26.24 -1.26 -0.80
C ASP A 181 -25.23 -2.37 -1.01
N LYS A 182 -24.72 -2.43 -2.24
CA LYS A 182 -23.70 -3.38 -2.65
C LYS A 182 -22.32 -2.78 -2.45
N LEU A 183 -21.38 -3.59 -1.95
CA LEU A 183 -19.99 -3.22 -1.80
C LEU A 183 -19.15 -3.98 -2.83
N TYR A 184 -18.56 -3.23 -3.77
CA TYR A 184 -17.58 -3.76 -4.71
C TYR A 184 -16.19 -3.73 -4.11
N THR A 185 -15.48 -4.84 -4.21
CA THR A 185 -14.16 -5.03 -3.61
C THR A 185 -13.21 -5.70 -4.59
N TYR A 186 -11.91 -5.50 -4.39
CA TYR A 186 -10.91 -6.10 -5.27
C TYR A 186 -9.65 -6.57 -4.53
N THR A 187 -8.88 -7.43 -5.20
CA THR A 187 -7.55 -7.89 -4.78
C THR A 187 -6.56 -7.73 -5.93
N VAL A 188 -5.27 -7.54 -5.60
CA VAL A 188 -4.18 -7.48 -6.58
C VAL A 188 -3.53 -8.85 -6.71
N ILE A 189 -3.35 -9.34 -7.94
CA ILE A 189 -2.61 -10.57 -8.19
C ILE A 189 -1.12 -10.26 -8.18
N THR A 190 -0.36 -11.10 -7.48
CA THR A 190 1.09 -11.01 -7.38
C THR A 190 1.75 -12.25 -7.98
N THR A 191 2.93 -12.06 -8.55
CA THR A 191 3.81 -13.11 -9.09
C THR A 191 5.23 -12.89 -8.55
N ASP A 192 6.18 -13.71 -8.98
CA ASP A 192 7.59 -13.56 -8.61
C ASP A 192 8.17 -12.24 -9.12
N SER A 193 9.09 -11.65 -8.36
CA SER A 193 9.77 -10.43 -8.80
C SER A 193 10.66 -10.69 -10.01
N ASN A 194 10.64 -9.75 -10.96
CA ASN A 194 11.61 -9.72 -12.05
C ASN A 194 13.02 -9.36 -11.56
N LYS A 195 14.01 -9.40 -12.46
CA LYS A 195 15.41 -9.10 -12.12
C LYS A 195 15.60 -7.69 -11.55
N GLN A 196 14.81 -6.72 -12.00
CA GLN A 196 14.90 -5.32 -11.56
C GLN A 196 14.44 -5.15 -10.11
N LEU A 197 13.47 -5.92 -9.64
CA LEU A 197 12.88 -5.77 -8.30
C LEU A 197 13.31 -6.83 -7.29
N LYS A 198 14.07 -7.86 -7.70
CA LYS A 198 14.48 -8.96 -6.83
C LYS A 198 15.28 -8.53 -5.60
N PHE A 199 16.02 -7.43 -5.68
CA PHE A 199 16.74 -6.87 -4.53
C PHE A 199 15.79 -6.26 -3.48
N LEU A 200 14.59 -5.85 -3.89
CA LEU A 200 13.63 -5.11 -3.07
C LEU A 200 12.65 -6.05 -2.37
N HIS A 201 12.06 -6.99 -3.10
CA HIS A 201 11.13 -7.99 -2.58
C HIS A 201 11.10 -9.22 -3.49
N ASP A 202 10.72 -10.39 -2.97
CA ASP A 202 10.55 -11.63 -3.74
C ASP A 202 9.31 -11.66 -4.65
N ARG A 203 8.38 -10.71 -4.49
CA ARG A 203 7.09 -10.68 -5.19
C ARG A 203 6.79 -9.28 -5.72
N MET A 204 6.12 -9.23 -6.87
CA MET A 204 5.60 -8.01 -7.48
C MET A 204 4.16 -8.21 -7.96
N PRO A 205 3.38 -7.13 -8.19
CA PRO A 205 2.11 -7.24 -8.92
C PRO A 205 2.34 -7.83 -10.32
N VAL A 206 1.36 -8.58 -10.83
CA VAL A 206 1.29 -8.89 -12.26
C VAL A 206 0.88 -7.61 -12.98
N ILE A 207 1.70 -7.12 -13.90
CA ILE A 207 1.48 -5.86 -14.64
C ILE A 207 1.27 -6.21 -16.10
N PHE A 208 0.16 -5.77 -16.68
CA PHE A 208 -0.09 -5.88 -18.12
C PHE A 208 0.41 -4.66 -18.87
N ASN A 209 0.78 -4.86 -20.14
CA ASN A 209 0.96 -3.76 -21.07
C ASN A 209 -0.40 -3.19 -21.49
N ASN A 210 -0.51 -1.86 -21.50
CA ASN A 210 -1.75 -1.18 -21.82
C ASN A 210 -2.15 -1.49 -23.27
N GLY A 211 -3.45 -1.72 -23.51
CA GLY A 211 -3.98 -2.05 -24.84
C GLY A 211 -3.56 -3.41 -25.42
N SER A 212 -2.74 -4.20 -24.71
CA SER A 212 -2.23 -5.48 -25.21
C SER A 212 -3.30 -6.56 -25.33
N ASP A 213 -3.05 -7.54 -26.20
CA ASP A 213 -3.97 -8.68 -26.37
C ASP A 213 -4.01 -9.59 -25.14
N ASP A 214 -2.92 -9.67 -24.36
CA ASP A 214 -2.89 -10.34 -23.05
C ASP A 214 -3.90 -9.69 -22.08
N LEU A 215 -3.94 -8.35 -22.04
CA LEU A 215 -4.90 -7.60 -21.21
C LEU A 215 -6.34 -7.83 -21.68
N LYS A 216 -6.59 -7.79 -23.00
CA LYS A 216 -7.92 -8.06 -23.57
C LYS A 216 -8.37 -9.48 -23.26
N THR A 217 -7.49 -10.45 -23.42
CA THR A 217 -7.73 -11.86 -23.08
C THR A 217 -8.04 -12.03 -21.59
N TRP A 218 -7.32 -11.31 -20.72
CA TRP A 218 -7.59 -11.30 -19.29
C TRP A 218 -8.98 -10.73 -18.96
N LEU A 219 -9.47 -9.72 -19.67
CA LEU A 219 -10.78 -9.11 -19.41
C LEU A 219 -11.94 -9.70 -20.23
N ASP A 220 -11.67 -10.65 -21.11
CA ASP A 220 -12.66 -11.22 -22.02
C ASP A 220 -13.81 -11.92 -21.26
N PRO A 221 -15.05 -11.42 -21.35
CA PRO A 221 -16.20 -12.01 -20.66
C PRO A 221 -16.68 -13.32 -21.31
N ALA A 222 -16.24 -13.65 -22.52
CA ALA A 222 -16.52 -14.96 -23.11
C ALA A 222 -15.72 -16.09 -22.42
N ARG A 223 -14.65 -15.74 -21.70
CA ARG A 223 -13.80 -16.67 -20.95
C ARG A 223 -14.25 -16.78 -19.50
N SER A 224 -15.29 -17.58 -19.28
CA SER A 224 -15.92 -17.79 -17.96
C SER A 224 -15.33 -18.94 -17.13
N GLU A 225 -14.23 -19.53 -17.60
CA GLU A 225 -13.53 -20.66 -16.96
C GLU A 225 -12.05 -20.33 -16.77
N TRP A 226 -11.41 -20.96 -15.78
CA TRP A 226 -9.97 -20.82 -15.57
C TRP A 226 -9.22 -21.77 -16.49
N SER A 227 -8.35 -21.24 -17.34
CA SER A 227 -7.59 -22.00 -18.32
C SER A 227 -6.09 -21.89 -18.10
N VAL A 228 -5.32 -22.80 -18.71
CA VAL A 228 -3.85 -22.73 -18.74
C VAL A 228 -3.37 -21.44 -19.39
N GLU A 229 -4.08 -20.95 -20.41
CA GLU A 229 -3.82 -19.67 -21.06
C GLU A 229 -3.94 -18.51 -20.07
N LEU A 230 -5.04 -18.40 -19.33
CA LEU A 230 -5.22 -17.35 -18.31
C LEU A 230 -4.15 -17.43 -17.21
N GLN A 231 -3.77 -18.63 -16.78
CA GLN A 231 -2.68 -18.82 -15.82
C GLN A 231 -1.34 -18.33 -16.39
N SER A 232 -1.07 -18.59 -17.68
CA SER A 232 0.20 -18.23 -18.33
C SER A 232 0.40 -16.71 -18.49
N LEU A 233 -0.68 -15.94 -18.41
CA LEU A 233 -0.64 -14.47 -18.40
C LEU A 233 -0.06 -13.91 -17.09
N LEU A 234 -0.11 -14.67 -16.00
CA LEU A 234 0.33 -14.24 -14.66
C LEU A 234 1.84 -14.36 -14.49
N LYS A 235 2.60 -13.64 -15.31
CA LYS A 235 4.07 -13.64 -15.32
C LYS A 235 4.65 -12.32 -14.81
N PRO A 236 5.92 -12.31 -14.34
CA PRO A 236 6.61 -11.08 -13.97
C PRO A 236 6.65 -10.09 -15.14
N PHE A 237 6.53 -8.80 -14.85
CA PHE A 237 6.55 -7.76 -15.88
C PHE A 237 7.90 -7.75 -16.62
N ASP A 238 7.82 -7.74 -17.95
CA ASP A 238 8.96 -7.82 -18.87
C ASP A 238 9.46 -6.45 -19.36
N GLY A 239 8.67 -5.39 -19.20
CA GLY A 239 9.06 -4.02 -19.53
C GLY A 239 10.04 -3.37 -18.53
N GLU A 240 10.45 -2.15 -18.85
CA GLU A 240 11.36 -1.37 -18.01
C GLU A 240 10.64 -0.66 -16.86
N LEU A 241 11.20 -0.80 -15.65
CA LEU A 241 10.69 -0.16 -14.44
C LEU A 241 11.74 0.81 -13.90
N GLU A 242 11.27 1.94 -13.37
CA GLU A 242 12.08 2.79 -12.51
C GLU A 242 11.78 2.46 -11.06
N CYS A 243 12.83 2.33 -10.25
CA CYS A 243 12.73 2.04 -8.83
C CYS A 243 13.73 2.93 -8.07
N TYR A 244 13.25 3.74 -7.14
CA TYR A 244 14.07 4.68 -6.38
C TYR A 244 13.54 4.87 -4.96
N GLN A 245 14.43 5.27 -4.05
CA GLN A 245 14.07 5.54 -2.66
C GLN A 245 13.22 6.81 -2.53
N VAL A 246 12.26 6.79 -1.63
CA VAL A 246 11.35 7.91 -1.34
C VAL A 246 11.28 8.23 0.15
N ASP A 247 10.54 9.28 0.51
CA ASP A 247 10.40 9.74 1.89
C ASP A 247 9.82 8.64 2.81
N LYS A 248 10.46 8.42 3.96
CA LYS A 248 10.02 7.45 4.98
C LYS A 248 8.62 7.74 5.52
N ALA A 249 8.17 9.01 5.47
CA ALA A 249 6.86 9.43 5.96
C ALA A 249 5.68 8.76 5.22
N VAL A 250 5.91 8.18 4.03
CA VAL A 250 4.89 7.38 3.30
C VAL A 250 4.44 6.14 4.08
N GLY A 251 5.31 5.60 4.94
CA GLY A 251 5.01 4.42 5.76
C GLY A 251 3.80 4.61 6.69
N LYS A 252 3.57 5.83 7.17
CA LYS A 252 2.42 6.15 8.02
C LYS A 252 1.16 6.30 7.15
N VAL A 253 0.19 5.42 7.37
CA VAL A 253 -1.13 5.47 6.71
C VAL A 253 -1.81 6.80 7.06
N GLY A 254 -2.46 7.42 6.07
CA GLY A 254 -3.16 8.69 6.21
C GLY A 254 -2.34 9.91 5.79
N ASN A 255 -1.00 9.83 5.84
CA ASN A 255 -0.17 10.87 5.25
C ASN A 255 -0.34 10.89 3.72
N ASN A 256 -0.44 12.07 3.13
CA ASN A 256 -0.58 12.25 1.69
C ASN A 256 0.23 13.47 1.24
N SER A 257 1.23 13.27 0.37
CA SER A 257 2.09 14.34 -0.13
C SER A 257 2.60 14.01 -1.53
N PRO A 258 2.64 15.00 -2.46
CA PRO A 258 3.29 14.83 -3.77
C PRO A 258 4.77 14.42 -3.66
N SER A 259 5.45 14.77 -2.56
CA SER A 259 6.85 14.39 -2.33
C SER A 259 7.05 12.88 -2.19
N PHE A 260 6.00 12.08 -1.96
CA PHE A 260 6.14 10.64 -1.75
C PHE A 260 6.49 9.87 -3.02
N ILE A 261 6.23 10.43 -4.20
CA ILE A 261 6.61 9.82 -5.48
C ILE A 261 7.90 10.42 -6.06
N VAL A 262 8.51 11.38 -5.37
CA VAL A 262 9.72 12.09 -5.79
C VAL A 262 10.96 11.38 -5.20
N PRO A 263 12.00 11.09 -6.01
CA PRO A 263 13.23 10.46 -5.49
C PRO A 263 13.89 11.31 -4.40
N ILE A 264 14.40 10.66 -3.34
CA ILE A 264 15.02 11.38 -2.20
C ILE A 264 16.24 12.22 -2.59
N ASP A 265 16.97 11.79 -3.62
CA ASP A 265 18.20 12.35 -4.16
C ASP A 265 17.94 13.35 -5.31
N SER A 266 16.69 13.56 -5.69
CA SER A 266 16.32 14.54 -6.72
C SER A 266 16.43 15.98 -6.22
N LYS A 267 16.71 16.92 -7.15
CA LYS A 267 16.72 18.36 -6.84
C LYS A 267 15.34 18.89 -6.44
N GLU A 268 14.27 18.22 -6.89
CA GLU A 268 12.88 18.54 -6.58
C GLU A 268 12.51 18.25 -5.12
N ASN A 269 13.25 17.34 -4.47
CA ASN A 269 13.08 17.09 -3.05
C ASN A 269 13.70 18.22 -2.21
N LYS A 270 12.83 19.01 -1.55
CA LYS A 270 13.26 20.09 -0.64
C LYS A 270 14.09 19.59 0.55
N ASN A 271 13.98 18.31 0.90
CA ASN A 271 14.75 17.68 1.97
C ASN A 271 16.06 17.04 1.49
N ASN A 272 16.44 17.18 0.22
CA ASN A 272 17.68 16.61 -0.30
C ASN A 272 18.89 17.27 0.37
N ILE A 273 19.83 16.43 0.85
CA ILE A 273 21.06 16.88 1.49
C ILE A 273 21.88 17.80 0.58
N ALA A 274 21.87 17.57 -0.74
CA ALA A 274 22.53 18.43 -1.72
C ALA A 274 21.94 19.84 -1.76
N ASN A 275 20.63 19.98 -1.55
CA ASN A 275 19.96 21.28 -1.45
C ASN A 275 20.29 21.99 -0.12
N PHE A 276 20.48 21.23 0.97
CA PHE A 276 20.97 21.78 2.25
C PHE A 276 22.39 22.35 2.14
N PHE A 277 23.32 21.60 1.53
CA PHE A 277 24.70 22.09 1.32
C PHE A 277 24.77 23.20 0.26
N GLY A 278 23.91 23.18 -0.75
CA GLY A 278 23.78 24.26 -1.73
C GLY A 278 23.34 25.58 -1.12
N ASN A 279 22.39 25.55 -0.18
CA ASN A 279 21.94 26.74 0.55
C ASN A 279 22.98 27.28 1.52
N GLN A 280 23.75 26.42 2.21
CA GLN A 280 24.89 26.88 3.02
C GLN A 280 25.97 27.56 2.16
N LYS A 281 26.24 27.03 0.96
CA LYS A 281 27.22 27.64 0.04
C LYS A 281 26.72 28.97 -0.55
N LYS A 282 25.41 29.13 -0.73
CA LYS A 282 24.78 30.42 -1.09
C LYS A 282 24.82 31.42 0.07
N GLN A 283 24.51 31.00 1.29
CA GLN A 283 24.64 31.87 2.48
C GLN A 283 26.09 32.28 2.73
N ALA A 284 27.05 31.39 2.53
CA ALA A 284 28.46 31.71 2.62
C ALA A 284 28.91 32.68 1.52
N LYS A 285 28.39 32.55 0.28
CA LYS A 285 28.66 33.50 -0.80
C LYS A 285 28.02 34.87 -0.55
N SER A 286 26.77 34.93 -0.10
CA SER A 286 26.11 36.21 0.19
C SER A 286 26.73 36.91 1.40
N ALA A 287 27.18 36.16 2.42
CA ALA A 287 27.94 36.72 3.54
C ALA A 287 29.34 37.21 3.12
N ASN A 288 29.97 36.55 2.14
CA ASN A 288 31.25 36.98 1.59
C ASN A 288 31.08 38.21 0.67
N GLU A 289 30.00 38.29 -0.11
CA GLU A 289 29.67 39.47 -0.91
C GLU A 289 29.27 40.67 -0.04
N GLU A 290 28.50 40.50 1.03
CA GLU A 290 28.20 41.57 1.99
C GLU A 290 29.43 42.08 2.75
N SER A 291 30.40 41.22 3.03
CA SER A 291 31.67 41.62 3.68
C SER A 291 32.66 42.26 2.71
N ILE A 292 32.64 41.90 1.42
CA ILE A 292 33.41 42.58 0.36
C ILE A 292 32.83 43.97 0.09
N VAL A 293 31.49 44.12 0.06
CA VAL A 293 30.84 45.43 -0.15
C VAL A 293 31.08 46.36 1.06
N LYS A 294 31.01 45.86 2.30
CA LYS A 294 31.36 46.66 3.50
C LYS A 294 32.82 47.08 3.54
N LYS A 295 33.75 46.25 3.06
CA LYS A 295 35.18 46.62 2.95
C LYS A 295 35.45 47.65 1.86
N GLN A 296 34.65 47.69 0.79
CA GLN A 296 34.78 48.70 -0.27
C GLN A 296 34.13 50.04 0.09
N GLU A 297 33.13 50.06 0.98
CA GLU A 297 32.55 51.31 1.49
C GLU A 297 33.41 51.96 2.61
N GLU A 298 34.21 51.19 3.35
CA GLU A 298 35.14 51.74 4.35
C GLU A 298 36.47 52.28 3.75
N ASP A 299 36.83 51.91 2.51
CA ASP A 299 38.08 52.34 1.85
C ASP A 299 37.91 53.58 0.93
N PHE A 300 36.71 54.20 0.89
CA PHE A 300 36.45 55.39 0.05
C PHE A 300 36.33 56.72 0.83
N ASP A 301 36.67 56.75 2.12
CA ASP A 301 36.72 57.99 2.91
C ASP A 301 38.01 58.11 3.74
N ALA A 302 39.16 58.17 3.06
CA ALA A 302 40.42 58.57 3.68
C ALA A 302 41.43 59.11 2.65
N THR A 303 41.09 60.16 1.91
CA THR A 303 42.11 60.99 1.25
C THR A 303 42.59 62.10 2.18
N ASN A 304 43.58 61.81 3.04
CA ASN A 304 44.68 62.74 3.30
C ASN A 304 45.82 62.07 4.10
N GLY A 305 47.04 62.09 3.55
CA GLY A 305 48.26 62.09 4.37
C GLY A 305 49.19 60.86 4.30
N GLN A 306 50.27 61.02 3.53
CA GLN A 306 51.64 60.55 3.78
C GLN A 306 51.99 59.04 3.91
N VAL A 307 52.70 58.60 2.87
CA VAL A 307 53.80 57.62 2.76
C VAL A 307 54.40 57.10 4.08
N LYS A 308 54.42 55.76 4.22
CA LYS A 308 55.60 55.02 4.70
C LYS A 308 55.79 53.76 3.87
N GLN A 309 56.98 53.66 3.29
CA GLN A 309 57.49 52.53 2.53
C GLN A 309 58.28 51.67 3.51
N GLU A 310 57.85 50.43 3.74
CA GLU A 310 58.67 49.39 4.36
C GLU A 310 58.82 48.23 3.39
N SER A 311 60.06 47.78 3.27
CA SER A 311 60.59 46.78 2.36
C SER A 311 60.44 45.37 2.91
N ASP A 312 60.86 44.43 2.07
CA ASP A 312 61.20 43.03 2.34
C ASP A 312 60.04 42.05 2.06
N GLU A 313 60.20 40.95 1.33
CA GLU A 313 61.35 40.36 0.63
C GLU A 313 60.74 39.30 -0.31
N HIS A 314 61.29 39.19 -1.51
CA HIS A 314 60.88 38.20 -2.50
C HIS A 314 61.48 36.84 -2.13
N ARG A 315 60.66 35.87 -1.69
CA ARG A 315 61.10 34.47 -1.55
C ARG A 315 60.42 33.59 -2.58
N ALA A 316 61.23 33.10 -3.52
CA ALA A 316 60.83 32.14 -4.54
C ALA A 316 60.47 30.79 -3.91
N THR A 317 59.37 30.18 -4.37
CA THR A 317 58.99 28.81 -4.05
C THR A 317 59.50 27.88 -5.15
N VAL A 318 60.41 26.99 -4.78
CA VAL A 318 60.82 25.84 -5.60
C VAL A 318 59.77 24.75 -5.42
N ILE A 319 59.31 24.22 -6.55
CA ILE A 319 58.45 23.05 -6.65
C ILE A 319 59.36 21.83 -6.52
N ASP A 320 59.11 20.97 -5.53
CA ASP A 320 59.53 19.57 -5.58
C ASP A 320 58.33 18.68 -5.32
N ALA A 321 58.03 17.86 -6.32
CA ALA A 321 57.04 16.80 -6.29
C ALA A 321 57.72 15.50 -5.91
N HIS A 322 57.25 14.79 -4.88
CA HIS A 322 57.27 13.33 -4.85
C HIS A 322 56.27 12.75 -3.82
N ASN A 323 55.50 11.78 -4.32
CA ASN A 323 54.52 10.88 -3.71
C ASN A 323 54.86 10.34 -2.31
N THR A 324 53.87 10.20 -1.41
CA THR A 324 53.35 8.90 -0.90
C THR A 324 52.24 9.07 0.16
N GLU A 325 51.42 8.02 0.25
CA GLU A 325 50.22 7.82 1.07
C GLU A 325 50.49 7.75 2.59
N ASP A 326 49.39 7.89 3.35
CA ASP A 326 49.18 7.43 4.72
C ASP A 326 49.98 8.09 5.86
N ASN A 327 49.26 8.81 6.75
CA ASN A 327 49.25 8.56 8.20
C ASN A 327 48.47 9.66 8.93
N ALA A 328 47.23 9.35 9.32
CA ALA A 328 46.46 10.14 10.29
C ALA A 328 46.78 9.67 11.72
N PRO A 329 47.30 10.52 12.62
CA PRO A 329 47.49 10.14 14.02
C PRO A 329 46.18 10.25 14.81
N ARG A 330 45.73 9.13 15.40
CA ARG A 330 44.69 9.11 16.45
C ARG A 330 45.30 9.51 17.80
N PRO A 331 44.62 10.30 18.64
CA PRO A 331 45.12 10.62 19.98
C PRO A 331 44.96 9.42 20.93
N GLN A 332 46.06 8.98 21.54
CA GLN A 332 46.07 8.05 22.67
C GLN A 332 46.09 8.80 24.00
N ALA A 333 45.45 8.18 24.99
CA ALA A 333 45.30 8.63 26.37
C ALA A 333 46.63 8.65 27.13
N SER A 334 46.81 9.63 28.01
CA SER A 334 47.90 9.68 28.98
C SER A 334 47.35 9.45 30.40
N GLU A 335 47.89 8.42 31.03
CA GLU A 335 47.74 8.09 32.45
C GLU A 335 48.45 9.13 33.36
N ALA A 336 48.00 9.15 34.61
CA ALA A 336 48.36 10.07 35.69
C ALA A 336 49.78 9.88 36.26
N PRO A 337 50.20 10.77 37.18
CA PRO A 337 50.49 10.27 38.53
C PRO A 337 49.90 11.10 39.68
N GLU A 338 49.74 10.40 40.81
CA GLU A 338 49.22 10.74 42.15
C GLU A 338 50.11 11.78 42.90
N HIS A 339 49.80 12.45 44.02
CA HIS A 339 48.91 12.31 45.18
C HIS A 339 48.84 13.67 45.94
N SER A 340 47.71 14.05 46.55
CA SER A 340 47.60 14.39 48.00
C SER A 340 46.16 14.81 48.40
N GLU A 341 45.67 14.10 49.43
CA GLU A 341 44.72 14.41 50.52
C GLU A 341 43.66 15.54 50.36
N SER A 342 42.46 15.53 50.95
CA SER A 342 41.61 14.57 51.68
C SER A 342 40.31 15.35 51.98
N THR A 343 39.12 14.78 51.78
CA THR A 343 37.99 14.86 52.73
C THR A 343 36.80 14.05 52.20
N ALA A 344 36.31 13.18 53.09
CA ALA A 344 35.22 12.25 52.86
C ALA A 344 33.86 12.86 53.20
N VAL A 345 32.81 12.52 52.43
CA VAL A 345 31.50 12.20 53.01
C VAL A 345 30.91 11.02 52.23
N LYS A 346 30.77 9.91 52.94
CA LYS A 346 30.14 8.65 52.55
C LYS A 346 28.71 8.65 53.10
N ARG A 347 27.74 8.11 52.38
CA ARG A 347 26.78 7.12 52.90
C ARG A 347 25.92 6.52 51.79
N GLU A 348 25.99 5.20 51.72
CA GLU A 348 25.08 4.33 50.98
C GLU A 348 23.93 3.82 51.88
N HIS A 349 22.89 3.33 51.19
CA HIS A 349 22.10 2.12 51.44
C HIS A 349 20.86 2.13 52.38
N SER A 350 19.66 2.04 51.75
CA SER A 350 18.54 1.04 51.81
C SER A 350 18.07 0.43 53.16
N PRO A 351 16.95 -0.35 53.26
CA PRO A 351 15.67 -0.49 52.50
C PRO A 351 14.39 -0.64 53.41
N ASP A 352 13.23 -0.97 52.79
CA ASP A 352 12.05 -1.70 53.33
C ASP A 352 11.07 -0.95 54.30
N THR A 353 9.74 -1.12 54.38
CA THR A 353 8.75 -2.11 53.90
C THR A 353 7.27 -1.65 54.15
N VAL A 354 6.32 -2.22 53.38
CA VAL A 354 4.85 -2.51 53.54
C VAL A 354 3.76 -1.55 54.12
N ASP A 355 2.72 -1.41 53.29
CA ASP A 355 1.27 -1.73 53.48
C ASP A 355 0.25 -0.81 54.21
N SER A 356 -0.97 -0.87 53.65
CA SER A 356 -2.31 -0.68 54.22
C SER A 356 -3.11 0.63 54.00
N GLN A 357 -4.16 0.45 53.17
CA GLN A 357 -5.58 0.75 53.40
C GLN A 357 -6.14 2.20 53.31
N GLU A 358 -7.07 2.35 52.34
CA GLU A 358 -8.27 3.22 52.33
C GLU A 358 -9.16 3.05 53.60
N PRO A 359 -10.08 3.97 54.00
CA PRO A 359 -11.13 4.50 53.10
C PRO A 359 -11.82 5.87 53.40
N SER A 360 -12.68 6.25 52.45
CA SER A 360 -13.97 6.97 52.60
C SER A 360 -14.01 8.51 52.77
N SER A 361 -14.83 9.17 51.94
CA SER A 361 -16.02 9.90 52.42
C SER A 361 -16.99 10.27 51.28
N LYS A 362 -18.28 10.10 51.59
CA LYS A 362 -19.48 10.42 50.80
C LYS A 362 -19.88 11.88 51.03
N VAL A 363 -20.51 12.52 50.04
CA VAL A 363 -21.58 13.51 50.27
C VAL A 363 -22.71 13.26 49.26
N GLN A 364 -23.94 13.32 49.78
CA GLN A 364 -25.21 12.97 49.14
C GLN A 364 -26.07 14.24 48.94
N LYS A 365 -26.77 14.26 47.79
CA LYS A 365 -28.20 14.62 47.56
C LYS A 365 -28.76 16.03 47.89
N SER A 366 -29.47 16.60 46.91
CA SER A 366 -30.86 17.07 47.10
C SER A 366 -31.66 17.04 45.79
N GLU A 367 -32.98 16.86 45.95
CA GLU A 367 -34.00 16.51 44.96
C GLU A 367 -34.78 17.75 44.46
N GLY A 368 -35.47 17.60 43.33
CA GLY A 368 -36.55 18.48 42.89
C GLY A 368 -37.11 18.05 41.52
N GLY A 369 -38.22 17.32 41.52
CA GLY A 369 -38.82 16.76 40.30
C GLY A 369 -39.91 17.62 39.66
N GLN A 370 -40.40 17.19 38.49
CA GLN A 370 -41.82 17.19 38.17
C GLN A 370 -42.17 16.29 36.95
N ARG A 371 -43.33 15.66 37.08
CA ARG A 371 -44.04 14.72 36.20
C ARG A 371 -44.45 15.32 34.85
N SER A 372 -44.56 14.48 33.82
CA SER A 372 -45.87 14.19 33.21
C SER A 372 -45.88 12.80 32.56
N THR A 373 -47.02 12.13 32.73
CA THR A 373 -47.36 10.77 32.32
C THR A 373 -48.59 10.85 31.43
N ILE A 374 -48.64 10.13 30.31
CA ILE A 374 -49.88 9.50 29.82
C ILE A 374 -49.56 8.07 29.35
N ARG A 375 -50.30 7.13 29.94
CA ARG A 375 -50.36 5.69 29.68
C ARG A 375 -51.41 5.37 28.62
N SER A 376 -51.20 4.29 27.87
CA SER A 376 -52.03 3.07 27.79
C SER A 376 -51.69 2.34 26.49
N GLY A 377 -51.51 1.02 26.38
CA GLY A 377 -51.73 -0.09 27.31
C GLY A 377 -52.55 -1.17 26.60
N SER A 378 -51.91 -2.26 26.16
CA SER A 378 -52.50 -3.60 26.22
C SER A 378 -51.42 -4.66 26.04
N GLY A 379 -51.14 -5.40 27.12
CA GLY A 379 -50.28 -6.57 27.11
C GLY A 379 -51.05 -7.87 26.99
N ARG A 380 -50.30 -8.93 26.69
CA ARG A 380 -50.44 -10.36 27.05
C ARG A 380 -49.60 -11.15 26.04
N SER A 381 -48.92 -12.24 26.32
CA SER A 381 -48.48 -12.97 27.52
C SER A 381 -47.58 -14.07 26.97
N MET A 382 -46.49 -14.39 27.64
CA MET A 382 -45.70 -15.59 27.34
C MET A 382 -46.54 -16.87 27.42
N ARG A 383 -46.19 -17.85 26.57
CA ARG A 383 -46.22 -19.27 26.90
C ARG A 383 -45.07 -20.01 26.22
N SER A 384 -44.24 -20.64 27.05
CA SER A 384 -43.39 -21.78 26.73
C SER A 384 -44.22 -23.06 26.86
N SER A 385 -43.98 -24.06 26.01
CA SER A 385 -44.03 -25.47 26.40
C SER A 385 -43.51 -26.39 25.29
N VAL A 386 -42.66 -27.29 25.73
CA VAL A 386 -42.01 -28.43 25.07
C VAL A 386 -43.06 -29.41 24.55
N THR A 387 -42.80 -30.12 23.43
CA THR A 387 -43.12 -31.55 23.25
C THR A 387 -42.48 -32.12 21.99
N ASN A 388 -41.68 -33.17 22.17
CA ASN A 388 -41.28 -34.12 21.14
C ASN A 388 -42.49 -34.93 20.67
N ASN A 389 -42.57 -35.23 19.37
CA ASN A 389 -43.29 -36.42 18.92
C ASN A 389 -42.59 -37.08 17.73
N THR A 390 -42.23 -38.34 17.96
CA THR A 390 -41.61 -39.31 17.07
C THR A 390 -42.68 -39.99 16.20
N GLN A 391 -42.40 -40.21 14.93
CA GLN A 391 -43.02 -41.31 14.17
C GLN A 391 -41.97 -42.04 13.33
N ALA A 392 -41.93 -43.35 13.53
CA ALA A 392 -41.07 -44.32 12.87
C ALA A 392 -41.67 -44.81 11.54
N LYS A 393 -40.80 -45.11 10.57
CA LYS A 393 -41.06 -46.07 9.49
C LYS A 393 -39.78 -46.88 9.21
N SER A 394 -39.98 -48.20 9.07
CA SER A 394 -39.01 -49.29 8.95
C SER A 394 -38.34 -49.39 7.54
N PRO A 395 -37.29 -50.22 7.35
CA PRO A 395 -36.21 -50.01 6.38
C PRO A 395 -36.34 -50.83 5.08
N PRO A 396 -35.43 -50.62 4.11
CA PRO A 396 -35.00 -51.72 3.25
C PRO A 396 -33.48 -51.91 3.16
N LYS A 397 -33.13 -53.21 3.26
CA LYS A 397 -32.08 -54.00 2.61
C LYS A 397 -30.60 -53.57 2.66
N ALA A 398 -29.84 -54.50 3.25
CA ALA A 398 -28.40 -54.68 3.14
C ALA A 398 -27.94 -54.89 1.69
N GLN A 399 -26.80 -54.30 1.35
CA GLN A 399 -25.86 -54.85 0.39
C GLN A 399 -24.45 -54.86 0.99
N ASP A 400 -23.83 -55.99 0.71
CA ASP A 400 -22.55 -56.52 1.15
C ASP A 400 -21.36 -55.70 0.59
N GLY A 401 -20.23 -55.68 1.30
CA GLY A 401 -19.05 -54.94 0.85
C GLY A 401 -17.97 -54.79 1.90
N SER A 402 -17.25 -55.87 2.18
CA SER A 402 -16.03 -55.90 2.99
C SER A 402 -14.93 -54.97 2.45
N GLN A 403 -14.17 -54.28 3.32
CA GLN A 403 -12.74 -54.55 3.60
C GLN A 403 -12.06 -53.43 4.42
N LYS A 404 -11.61 -53.82 5.61
CA LYS A 404 -10.32 -53.57 6.30
C LYS A 404 -9.72 -52.15 6.34
N ILE A 405 -9.81 -51.58 7.55
CA ILE A 405 -8.84 -50.66 8.16
C ILE A 405 -7.61 -51.47 8.59
N THR A 406 -6.39 -51.02 8.26
CA THR A 406 -5.27 -50.73 9.19
C THR A 406 -3.94 -50.42 8.46
N ASN A 407 -3.16 -49.54 9.11
CA ASN A 407 -1.70 -49.36 9.07
C ASN A 407 -1.07 -48.26 8.20
N PHE A 408 -1.04 -47.09 8.84
CA PHE A 408 0.01 -46.08 8.83
C PHE A 408 1.28 -46.56 9.61
N PHE A 409 2.46 -46.14 9.14
CA PHE A 409 3.82 -46.17 9.73
C PHE A 409 4.61 -47.50 9.83
N ALA A 410 5.69 -47.63 9.04
CA ALA A 410 7.08 -47.72 9.53
C ALA A 410 8.12 -47.86 8.39
N LYS A 411 9.13 -46.98 8.45
CA LYS A 411 10.48 -46.99 7.84
C LYS A 411 10.65 -46.93 6.32
#